data_AF-A0A6J3M090-F1
#
_entry.id   AF-A0A6J3M090-F1
#
_cell.length_a   1.000
_cell.length_b   1.000
_cell.length_c   1.000
_cell.angle_alpha   90.00
_cell.angle_beta   90.00
_cell.angle_gamma   90.00
#
_symmetry.space_group_name_H-M   'P 1'
#
loop_
_entity.id
_entity.type
_entity.pdbx_description
1 polymer ?
#
loop_
_entity_poly.entity_id
_entity_poly.type
_entity_poly.pdbx_seq_one_letter_code
_entity_poly.pdbx_strand_id
1 'polypeptide(L)'
;MEAPRKRQKRRESYRQPQTQDTQDFWHVSAGAWSALVKDAAGSPNSHSACARMYRYDLAGRIMETEEGIKSHRPCTECTRRGLECKVRKQSIITIHSCAFCFLKCRPGCNAALYMSGGLPPTEAVDDALDESTASHPCHHLQADGLEASQRVEEMLPLHDRENSPQQYELTMDEFIDRVKAEAKEDVRKEIDLYMPELADKIKADFKAEMISELQREHRQNHQNQFAVQFKSGTEQKLRSIIDESWKEFAARFKVDITADLKRNHHVCSDANNHEGVDHKMMERLREDNTEFDRKVERFEKDNTERDQKVERLEKDHAELNHEMEQLQDNKTLKIWIERLKRLEQENTKLKVQVEALHALVAASREHDPFIA
;
A
#
# COMPACT_ATOMS: atom_id res chain seq x y z
N MET A 1 4.32 -25.68 -15.99
CA MET A 1 4.22 -25.77 -14.52
C MET A 1 5.56 -25.39 -13.89
N GLU A 2 5.85 -24.09 -13.72
CA GLU A 2 7.19 -23.62 -13.30
C GLU A 2 7.12 -22.54 -12.20
N ALA A 3 6.29 -22.78 -11.18
CA ALA A 3 6.10 -21.88 -10.02
C ALA A 3 6.79 -22.26 -8.67
N PRO A 4 7.59 -23.34 -8.49
CA PRO A 4 8.12 -23.67 -7.16
C PRO A 4 9.33 -22.83 -6.71
N ARG A 5 10.14 -22.29 -7.65
CA ARG A 5 11.45 -21.68 -7.30
C ARG A 5 11.36 -20.39 -6.46
N LYS A 6 10.36 -19.53 -6.69
CA LYS A 6 10.22 -18.26 -5.94
C LYS A 6 9.86 -18.48 -4.47
N ARG A 7 9.14 -19.55 -4.14
CA ARG A 7 8.77 -19.87 -2.75
C ARG A 7 9.94 -20.43 -1.94
N GLN A 8 10.84 -21.18 -2.59
CA GLN A 8 12.01 -21.75 -1.93
C GLN A 8 13.01 -20.67 -1.51
N LYS A 9 13.28 -19.67 -2.36
CA LYS A 9 14.20 -18.57 -2.06
C LYS A 9 13.79 -17.72 -0.84
N ARG A 10 12.49 -17.66 -0.51
CA ARG A 10 12.00 -16.97 0.70
C ARG A 10 12.20 -17.76 2.00
N ARG A 11 12.44 -19.07 1.94
CA ARG A 11 12.59 -19.91 3.15
C ARG A 11 13.98 -19.78 3.75
N GLU A 12 14.99 -19.60 2.90
CA GLU A 12 16.39 -19.46 3.29
C GLU A 12 16.72 -18.07 3.85
N SER A 13 15.81 -17.08 3.70
CA SER A 13 16.04 -15.71 4.14
C SER A 13 15.62 -15.38 5.57
N TYR A 14 14.96 -16.30 6.28
CA TYR A 14 14.52 -16.03 7.66
C TYR A 14 15.67 -16.23 8.65
N ARG A 15 15.92 -15.21 9.49
CA ARG A 15 16.95 -15.24 10.53
C ARG A 15 16.36 -15.74 11.85
N GLN A 16 17.14 -16.54 12.59
CA GLN A 16 16.86 -16.79 13.99
C GLN A 16 17.14 -15.51 14.80
N PRO A 17 16.24 -15.09 15.71
CA PRO A 17 16.56 -14.02 16.66
C PRO A 17 17.85 -14.30 17.45
N GLN A 18 18.60 -13.23 17.73
CA GLN A 18 19.92 -13.31 18.34
C GLN A 18 19.92 -13.07 19.85
N THR A 19 18.77 -12.74 20.45
CA THR A 19 18.67 -12.60 21.91
C THR A 19 19.11 -13.88 22.63
N GLN A 20 19.92 -13.70 23.67
CA GLN A 20 20.33 -14.76 24.60
C GLN A 20 19.44 -14.80 25.85
N ASP A 21 18.62 -13.77 26.06
CA ASP A 21 17.72 -13.73 27.21
C ASP A 21 16.52 -14.64 26.96
N THR A 22 16.45 -15.72 27.73
CA THR A 22 15.34 -16.68 27.66
C THR A 22 13.99 -16.09 28.09
N GLN A 23 13.98 -14.93 28.77
CA GLN A 23 12.78 -14.21 29.17
C GLN A 23 12.22 -13.33 28.05
N ASP A 24 13.01 -13.04 27.02
CA ASP A 24 12.53 -12.25 25.89
C ASP A 24 11.44 -13.00 25.13
N PHE A 25 10.34 -12.31 24.83
CA PHE A 25 9.18 -12.95 24.21
C PHE A 25 9.43 -13.46 22.78
N TRP A 26 10.49 -12.95 22.14
CA TRP A 26 10.94 -13.34 20.80
C TRP A 26 12.12 -14.31 20.82
N HIS A 27 12.59 -14.73 22.00
CA HIS A 27 13.57 -15.80 22.12
C HIS A 27 13.03 -17.12 21.56
N VAL A 28 13.86 -17.82 20.82
CA VAL A 28 13.61 -19.18 20.32
C VAL A 28 14.91 -19.97 20.40
N SER A 29 14.86 -21.11 21.09
CA SER A 29 16.04 -21.97 21.24
C SER A 29 16.50 -22.52 19.89
N ALA A 30 17.80 -22.77 19.74
CA ALA A 30 18.37 -23.33 18.52
C ALA A 30 17.66 -24.63 18.09
N GLY A 31 17.38 -25.53 19.04
CA GLY A 31 16.64 -26.77 18.76
C GLY A 31 15.21 -26.53 18.24
N ALA A 32 14.48 -25.58 18.83
CA ALA A 32 13.14 -25.22 18.36
C ALA A 32 13.16 -24.55 16.98
N TRP A 33 14.18 -23.72 16.71
CA TRP A 33 14.38 -23.12 15.39
C TRP A 33 14.71 -24.17 14.33
N SER A 34 15.64 -25.09 14.60
CA SER A 34 15.97 -26.19 13.69
C SER A 34 14.77 -27.10 13.40
N ALA A 35 13.91 -27.35 14.39
CA ALA A 35 12.66 -28.07 14.18
C ALA A 35 11.72 -27.34 13.20
N LEU A 36 11.57 -26.03 13.34
CA LEU A 36 10.80 -25.21 12.39
C LEU A 36 11.38 -25.23 10.97
N VAL A 37 12.71 -25.15 10.84
CA VAL A 37 13.40 -25.25 9.54
C VAL A 37 13.13 -26.60 8.88
N LYS A 38 13.21 -27.69 9.65
CA LYS A 38 12.92 -29.05 9.17
C LYS A 38 11.46 -29.19 8.74
N ASP A 39 10.51 -28.71 9.55
CA ASP A 39 9.09 -28.76 9.23
C ASP A 39 8.75 -27.94 7.99
N ALA A 40 9.38 -26.77 7.83
CA ALA A 40 9.24 -25.92 6.67
C ALA A 40 9.70 -26.58 5.37
N ALA A 41 10.68 -27.49 5.42
CA ALA A 41 11.29 -28.11 4.24
C ALA A 41 10.40 -29.17 3.55
N GLY A 42 9.43 -29.78 4.23
CA GLY A 42 8.62 -30.82 3.60
C GLY A 42 7.55 -31.49 4.45
N SER A 43 7.25 -30.98 5.64
CA SER A 43 6.16 -31.53 6.46
C SER A 43 4.78 -31.09 5.95
N PRO A 44 3.69 -31.81 6.30
CA PRO A 44 2.32 -31.32 6.13
C PRO A 44 2.09 -29.95 6.77
N ASN A 45 2.90 -29.61 7.78
CA ASN A 45 2.87 -28.35 8.52
C ASN A 45 3.79 -27.26 7.93
N SER A 46 4.34 -27.46 6.72
CA SER A 46 5.33 -26.56 6.10
C SER A 46 4.87 -25.09 6.06
N HIS A 47 3.59 -24.84 5.76
CA HIS A 47 3.05 -23.49 5.74
C HIS A 47 3.01 -22.84 7.14
N SER A 48 2.55 -23.58 8.15
CA SER A 48 2.51 -23.12 9.54
C SER A 48 3.92 -22.87 10.09
N ALA A 49 4.87 -23.75 9.79
CA ALA A 49 6.27 -23.60 10.16
C ALA A 49 6.89 -22.34 9.53
N CYS A 50 6.70 -22.12 8.22
CA CYS A 50 7.14 -20.90 7.53
C CYS A 50 6.54 -19.63 8.16
N ALA A 51 5.24 -19.65 8.48
CA ALA A 51 4.56 -18.51 9.10
C ALA A 51 5.06 -18.24 10.54
N ARG A 52 5.47 -19.28 11.27
CA ARG A 52 6.10 -19.12 12.60
C ARG A 52 7.52 -18.57 12.47
N MET A 53 8.33 -19.10 11.56
CA MET A 53 9.69 -18.60 11.31
C MET A 53 9.68 -17.13 10.92
N TYR A 54 8.78 -16.74 10.00
CA TYR A 54 8.62 -15.34 9.60
C TYR A 54 8.26 -14.43 10.78
N ARG A 55 7.37 -14.88 11.68
CA ARG A 55 6.99 -14.09 12.86
C ARG A 55 8.14 -13.88 13.83
N TYR A 56 8.94 -14.91 14.08
CA TYR A 56 10.14 -14.79 14.91
C TYR A 56 11.20 -13.92 14.25
N ASP A 57 11.49 -14.12 12.96
CA ASP A 57 12.42 -13.30 12.18
C ASP A 57 12.03 -11.81 12.25
N LEU A 58 10.77 -11.48 11.97
CA LEU A 58 10.33 -10.09 11.99
C LEU A 58 10.33 -9.50 13.41
N ALA A 59 9.89 -10.26 14.42
CA ALA A 59 9.94 -9.80 15.81
C ALA A 59 11.38 -9.56 16.27
N GLY A 60 12.30 -10.48 15.96
CA GLY A 60 13.73 -10.32 16.24
C GLY A 60 14.31 -9.10 15.56
N ARG A 61 14.04 -8.88 14.27
CA ARG A 61 14.50 -7.67 13.55
C ARG A 61 13.98 -6.38 14.18
N ILE A 62 12.69 -6.31 14.52
CA ILE A 62 12.11 -5.14 15.17
C ILE A 62 12.72 -4.92 16.57
N MET A 63 13.01 -5.98 17.33
CA MET A 63 13.52 -5.81 18.70
C MET A 63 15.03 -5.54 18.75
N GLU A 64 15.80 -6.18 17.85
CA GLU A 64 17.27 -6.28 17.90
C GLU A 64 18.00 -5.34 16.93
N THR A 65 17.33 -4.75 15.94
CA THR A 65 17.95 -3.87 14.94
C THR A 65 17.28 -2.50 14.85
N GLU A 66 17.88 -1.59 14.07
CA GLU A 66 17.35 -0.25 13.78
C GLU A 66 16.06 -0.25 12.94
N GLU A 67 15.61 -1.43 12.48
CA GLU A 67 14.31 -1.58 11.84
C GLU A 67 13.16 -1.34 12.82
N GLY A 68 13.39 -1.51 14.12
CA GLY A 68 12.42 -1.18 15.15
C GLY A 68 12.64 0.19 15.74
N ILE A 69 11.55 0.92 15.89
CA ILE A 69 11.49 2.18 16.63
C ILE A 69 10.55 2.02 17.81
N LYS A 70 10.92 2.65 18.93
CA LYS A 70 10.05 2.67 20.10
C LYS A 70 8.74 3.36 19.72
N SER A 71 7.62 2.72 20.04
CA SER A 71 6.32 3.35 19.85
C SER A 71 6.17 4.48 20.86
N HIS A 72 5.73 5.65 20.40
CA HIS A 72 5.38 6.77 21.26
C HIS A 72 4.24 6.43 22.24
N ARG A 73 3.34 5.51 21.84
CA ARG A 73 2.25 4.99 22.69
C ARG A 73 2.30 3.46 22.72
N PRO A 74 2.95 2.86 23.75
CA PRO A 74 3.01 1.41 23.86
C PRO A 74 1.61 0.80 23.92
N CYS A 75 1.42 -0.36 23.29
CA CYS A 75 0.12 -1.03 23.34
C CYS A 75 -0.17 -1.56 24.76
N THR A 76 -1.45 -1.70 25.09
CA THR A 76 -1.92 -2.13 26.42
C THR A 76 -1.22 -3.40 26.92
N GLU A 77 -0.97 -4.36 26.01
CA GLU A 77 -0.35 -5.63 26.38
C GLU A 77 1.15 -5.52 26.66
N CYS A 78 1.88 -4.66 25.93
CA CYS A 78 3.27 -4.35 26.24
C CYS A 78 3.37 -3.61 27.58
N THR A 79 2.52 -2.61 27.81
CA THR A 79 2.45 -1.86 29.07
C THR A 79 2.16 -2.78 30.26
N ARG A 80 1.16 -3.66 30.14
CA ARG A 80 0.77 -4.61 31.19
C ARG A 80 1.89 -5.59 31.57
N ARG A 81 2.78 -5.91 30.62
CA ARG A 81 3.89 -6.85 30.83
C ARG A 81 5.22 -6.16 31.14
N GLY A 82 5.27 -4.82 31.13
CA GLY A 82 6.52 -4.08 31.26
C GLY A 82 7.50 -4.32 30.11
N LEU A 83 7.00 -4.59 28.90
CA LEU A 83 7.82 -4.84 27.71
C LEU A 83 8.04 -3.56 26.90
N GLU A 84 9.23 -3.41 26.32
CA GLU A 84 9.49 -2.34 25.36
C GLU A 84 8.66 -2.54 24.08
N CYS A 85 7.79 -1.58 23.78
CA CYS A 85 6.90 -1.67 22.62
C CYS A 85 7.57 -1.07 21.39
N LYS A 86 8.24 -1.89 20.57
CA LYS A 86 8.79 -1.45 19.27
C LYS A 86 7.88 -1.82 18.10
N VAL A 87 7.79 -0.90 17.14
CA VAL A 87 7.10 -1.04 15.85
C VAL A 87 8.10 -0.89 14.71
N ARG A 88 7.77 -1.35 13.50
CA ARG A 88 8.68 -1.29 12.36
C ARG A 88 8.78 0.14 11.78
N LYS A 89 9.99 0.62 11.51
CA LYS A 89 10.32 1.99 11.07
C LYS A 89 9.72 2.41 9.72
N GLN A 90 9.53 1.47 8.80
CA GLN A 90 9.17 1.74 7.39
C GLN A 90 7.89 1.03 6.94
N SER A 91 6.88 0.90 7.79
CA SER A 91 5.61 0.31 7.34
C SER A 91 4.77 1.34 6.57
N ILE A 92 5.15 1.65 5.33
CA ILE A 92 4.16 2.03 4.28
C ILE A 92 3.15 0.87 4.13
N ILE A 93 3.58 -0.34 4.45
CA ILE A 93 2.83 -1.59 4.35
C ILE A 93 2.20 -1.94 5.71
N THR A 94 0.87 -1.75 5.82
CA THR A 94 -0.20 -2.42 6.62
C THR A 94 0.05 -3.16 7.96
N ILE A 95 1.27 -3.35 8.45
CA ILE A 95 1.53 -4.03 9.72
C ILE A 95 1.40 -3.02 10.86
N HIS A 96 0.18 -2.80 11.31
CA HIS A 96 -0.15 -1.86 12.39
C HIS A 96 0.16 -2.40 13.81
N SER A 97 0.98 -3.44 13.93
CA SER A 97 1.23 -4.14 15.21
C SER A 97 2.69 -4.07 15.65
N CYS A 98 2.91 -3.91 16.96
CA CYS A 98 4.24 -4.03 17.57
C CYS A 98 4.77 -5.47 17.48
N ALA A 99 6.08 -5.65 17.68
CA ALA A 99 6.75 -6.95 17.59
C ALA A 99 6.06 -8.03 18.44
N PHE A 100 5.66 -7.70 19.68
CA PHE A 100 4.98 -8.63 20.59
C PHE A 100 3.63 -9.08 20.04
N CYS A 101 2.75 -8.13 19.71
CA CYS A 101 1.41 -8.43 19.21
C CYS A 101 1.45 -9.17 17.88
N PHE A 102 2.41 -8.82 17.01
CA PHE A 102 2.63 -9.51 15.75
C PHE A 102 3.01 -10.98 15.96
N LEU A 103 4.01 -11.24 16.81
CA LEU A 103 4.48 -12.60 17.09
C LEU A 103 3.37 -13.48 17.68
N LYS A 104 2.60 -12.92 18.61
CA LYS A 104 1.49 -13.61 19.31
C LYS A 104 0.16 -13.58 18.54
N CYS A 105 0.12 -13.03 17.34
CA CYS A 105 -1.10 -12.85 16.53
C CYS A 105 -2.26 -12.21 17.30
N ARG A 106 -1.96 -11.18 18.10
CA ARG A 106 -2.98 -10.44 18.86
C ARG A 106 -3.64 -9.38 17.96
N PRO A 107 -4.96 -9.45 17.73
CA PRO A 107 -5.66 -8.39 17.01
C PRO A 107 -5.72 -7.10 17.85
N GLY A 108 -5.94 -5.95 17.20
CA GLY A 108 -6.21 -4.68 17.90
C GLY A 108 -4.98 -3.99 18.50
N CYS A 109 -3.77 -4.27 18.02
CA CYS A 109 -2.60 -3.51 18.43
C CYS A 109 -2.70 -2.06 17.91
N ASN A 110 -2.63 -1.10 18.83
CA ASN A 110 -2.73 0.34 18.55
C ASN A 110 -1.36 1.06 18.49
N ALA A 111 -0.25 0.34 18.67
CA ALA A 111 1.09 0.91 18.76
C ALA A 111 1.57 1.64 17.48
N ALA A 112 0.99 1.35 16.31
CA ALA A 112 1.44 1.90 15.02
C ALA A 112 0.54 3.02 14.46
N LEU A 113 -0.58 3.36 15.12
CA LEU A 113 -1.58 4.29 14.57
C LEU A 113 -1.09 5.74 14.48
N TYR A 114 -0.04 6.11 15.21
CA TYR A 114 0.44 7.49 15.29
C TYR A 114 1.64 7.82 14.40
N MET A 115 2.21 6.85 13.68
CA MET A 115 3.32 7.11 12.75
C MET A 115 2.86 7.64 11.39
N SER A 116 1.55 7.62 11.14
CA SER A 116 0.93 8.04 9.87
C SER A 116 0.45 9.50 9.86
N GLY A 117 0.49 10.20 11.01
CA GLY A 117 0.18 11.63 11.13
C GLY A 117 1.47 12.42 11.34
N GLY A 118 1.71 13.41 10.48
CA GLY A 118 3.00 14.06 10.30
C GLY A 118 3.60 14.77 11.52
N LEU A 119 4.93 14.93 11.41
CA LEU A 119 5.88 15.68 12.24
C LEU A 119 5.94 15.25 13.72
N PRO A 120 7.12 14.85 14.23
CA PRO A 120 7.30 14.68 15.66
C PRO A 120 6.97 16.01 16.36
N PRO A 121 6.30 15.98 17.52
CA PRO A 121 6.20 17.18 18.34
C PRO A 121 7.63 17.62 18.64
N THR A 122 8.02 18.81 18.17
CA THR A 122 9.21 19.48 18.67
C THR A 122 9.09 19.52 20.19
N GLU A 123 10.04 18.87 20.87
CA GLU A 123 10.14 18.87 22.32
C GLU A 123 10.07 20.33 22.79
N ALA A 124 8.93 20.70 23.38
CA ALA A 124 8.84 21.91 24.17
C ALA A 124 9.74 21.67 25.38
N VAL A 125 10.92 22.29 25.34
CA VAL A 125 11.73 22.55 26.51
C VAL A 125 10.87 23.36 27.47
N ASP A 126 10.36 22.68 28.51
CA ASP A 126 9.87 23.32 29.72
C ASP A 126 11.08 23.89 30.48
N ASP A 127 11.52 25.09 30.07
CA ASP A 127 12.41 25.93 30.86
C ASP A 127 11.56 26.90 31.68
N ALA A 128 11.61 26.71 33.00
CA ALA A 128 11.02 27.58 34.00
C ALA A 128 11.92 28.80 34.24
N LEU A 129 11.44 30.01 33.93
CA LEU A 129 11.90 31.30 34.51
C LEU A 129 10.69 32.25 34.52
N ASP A 130 10.07 32.48 35.66
CA ASP A 130 10.39 33.51 36.67
C ASP A 130 9.95 34.93 36.25
N GLU A 131 9.06 35.48 37.08
CA GLU A 131 8.44 36.80 36.99
C GLU A 131 9.45 37.89 37.37
N SER A 132 9.75 38.83 36.48
CA SER A 132 10.13 40.20 36.88
C SER A 132 10.21 41.17 35.68
N THR A 133 9.15 41.96 35.54
CA THR A 133 9.15 43.42 35.26
C THR A 133 10.30 44.07 34.49
N ALA A 134 9.98 44.61 33.30
CA ALA A 134 10.27 45.98 32.83
C ALA A 134 9.85 46.08 31.34
N SER A 135 8.77 46.78 31.01
CA SER A 135 8.73 48.21 30.67
C SER A 135 9.07 48.53 29.19
N HIS A 136 8.02 48.98 28.48
CA HIS A 136 8.02 49.95 27.35
C HIS A 136 8.33 49.44 25.92
N PRO A 137 7.84 50.13 24.84
CA PRO A 137 6.43 50.24 24.46
C PRO A 137 6.18 50.02 22.94
N CYS A 138 4.91 49.85 22.59
CA CYS A 138 4.37 49.81 21.22
C CYS A 138 4.63 51.10 20.40
N HIS A 139 5.07 50.91 19.16
CA HIS A 139 4.81 51.73 17.96
C HIS A 139 4.71 50.71 16.81
N HIS A 140 3.58 50.45 16.15
CA HIS A 140 2.67 51.26 15.33
C HIS A 140 3.33 51.96 14.13
N LEU A 141 2.68 51.77 12.96
CA LEU A 141 2.89 52.38 11.64
C LEU A 141 4.06 51.80 10.83
N GLN A 142 4.09 51.78 9.50
CA GLN A 142 3.14 51.98 8.40
C GLN A 142 3.87 51.41 7.18
N ALA A 143 3.15 50.78 6.26
CA ALA A 143 3.66 50.52 4.92
C ALA A 143 3.19 51.65 4.00
N ASP A 144 4.09 52.61 3.78
CA ASP A 144 4.14 53.52 2.63
C ASP A 144 5.54 53.27 2.01
N GLY A 145 5.74 53.05 0.72
CA GLY A 145 5.43 53.98 -0.38
C GLY A 145 6.70 54.78 -0.72
N LEU A 146 6.93 55.04 -2.03
CA LEU A 146 7.96 55.90 -2.68
C LEU A 146 9.16 55.13 -3.26
N GLU A 147 9.35 55.07 -4.58
CA GLU A 147 9.71 56.16 -5.54
C GLU A 147 11.00 56.92 -5.17
N ALA A 148 12.06 56.69 -5.94
CA ALA A 148 13.17 57.61 -6.25
C ALA A 148 14.03 56.93 -7.34
N SER A 149 13.89 57.22 -8.64
CA SER A 149 14.43 58.37 -9.38
C SER A 149 15.43 59.27 -8.63
N GLN A 150 16.72 58.96 -8.76
CA GLN A 150 17.88 59.86 -8.67
C GLN A 150 18.90 59.31 -9.68
N ARG A 151 19.14 59.91 -10.85
CA ARG A 151 19.81 61.20 -11.14
C ARG A 151 21.18 61.30 -10.45
N VAL A 152 22.21 60.85 -11.16
CA VAL A 152 23.63 61.17 -10.98
C VAL A 152 24.13 61.34 -12.42
N GLU A 153 24.09 62.52 -13.03
CA GLU A 153 25.02 63.65 -12.84
C GLU A 153 26.50 63.22 -12.95
N GLU A 154 26.91 63.00 -14.19
CA GLU A 154 27.98 63.75 -14.85
C GLU A 154 29.04 64.37 -13.92
N MET A 155 30.12 63.62 -13.70
CA MET A 155 31.45 64.20 -13.53
C MET A 155 32.47 63.36 -14.32
N LEU A 156 32.70 63.80 -15.56
CA LEU A 156 33.85 63.42 -16.38
C LEU A 156 35.14 63.90 -15.68
N PRO A 157 36.08 63.00 -15.32
CA PRO A 157 37.42 63.40 -15.00
C PRO A 157 38.14 63.73 -16.31
N LEU A 158 38.42 65.01 -16.53
CA LEU A 158 39.48 65.44 -17.44
C LEU A 158 40.81 64.96 -16.86
N HIS A 159 41.28 63.78 -17.30
CA HIS A 159 42.66 63.36 -17.11
C HIS A 159 43.35 63.20 -18.46
N ASP A 160 44.21 64.18 -18.74
CA ASP A 160 45.58 64.03 -19.19
C ASP A 160 45.84 62.96 -20.25
N ARG A 161 45.53 63.44 -21.46
CA ARG A 161 46.19 63.18 -22.73
C ARG A 161 47.72 63.26 -22.60
N GLU A 162 48.37 62.19 -22.15
CA GLU A 162 49.78 61.84 -22.47
C GLU A 162 50.15 60.50 -21.82
N ASN A 163 49.52 59.41 -22.26
CA ASN A 163 50.13 58.09 -22.14
C ASN A 163 49.90 57.36 -23.45
N SER A 164 50.96 57.31 -24.24
CA SER A 164 51.11 56.39 -25.36
C SER A 164 50.63 55.02 -24.89
N PRO A 165 49.77 54.31 -25.65
CA PRO A 165 49.34 52.97 -25.28
C PRO A 165 50.59 52.09 -25.28
N GLN A 166 51.19 51.91 -24.10
CA GLN A 166 52.10 50.81 -23.86
C GLN A 166 51.26 49.58 -24.18
N GLN A 167 51.51 49.00 -25.35
CA GLN A 167 51.08 47.64 -25.65
C GLN A 167 51.77 46.79 -24.60
N TYR A 168 51.09 46.56 -23.49
CA TYR A 168 51.42 45.49 -22.57
C TYR A 168 51.18 44.21 -23.38
N GLU A 169 52.25 43.70 -23.99
CA GLU A 169 52.29 42.35 -24.51
C GLU A 169 52.06 41.44 -23.30
N LEU A 170 50.80 41.02 -23.13
CA LEU A 170 50.46 39.92 -22.24
C LEU A 170 51.38 38.76 -22.58
N THR A 171 52.02 38.22 -21.55
CA THR A 171 52.75 36.97 -21.72
C THR A 171 51.78 35.89 -22.19
N MET A 172 52.30 34.89 -22.91
CA MET A 172 51.47 33.80 -23.43
C MET A 172 50.65 33.13 -22.32
N ASP A 173 51.22 33.03 -21.11
CA ASP A 173 50.57 32.43 -19.95
C ASP A 173 49.39 33.30 -19.44
N GLU A 174 49.56 34.61 -19.33
CA GLU A 174 48.48 35.53 -18.95
C GLU A 174 47.34 35.55 -19.98
N PHE A 175 47.68 35.44 -21.26
CA PHE A 175 46.68 35.30 -22.32
C PHE A 175 45.89 33.99 -22.18
N ILE A 176 46.58 32.86 -21.96
CA ILE A 176 45.95 31.56 -21.75
C ILE A 176 45.03 31.60 -20.52
N ASP A 177 45.47 32.19 -19.42
CA ASP A 177 44.66 32.28 -18.20
C ASP A 177 43.43 33.17 -18.39
N ARG A 178 43.55 34.27 -19.14
CA ARG A 178 42.40 35.11 -19.48
C ARG A 178 41.37 34.35 -20.31
N VAL A 179 41.81 33.63 -21.34
CA VAL A 179 40.91 32.82 -22.19
C VAL A 179 40.24 31.71 -21.38
N LYS A 180 40.96 31.06 -20.46
CA LYS A 180 40.38 30.05 -19.56
C LYS A 180 39.35 30.65 -18.61
N ALA A 181 39.62 31.82 -18.04
CA ALA A 181 38.70 32.50 -17.14
C ALA A 181 37.41 32.92 -17.87
N GLU A 182 37.53 33.47 -19.08
CA GLU A 182 36.40 33.85 -19.92
C GLU A 182 35.56 32.62 -20.32
N ALA A 183 36.19 31.55 -20.81
CA ALA A 183 35.50 30.30 -21.13
C ALA A 183 34.80 29.68 -19.92
N LYS A 184 35.41 29.75 -18.73
CA LYS A 184 34.80 29.26 -17.48
C LYS A 184 33.57 30.07 -17.08
N GLU A 185 33.63 31.39 -17.27
CA GLU A 185 32.51 32.28 -16.96
C GLU A 185 31.34 32.09 -17.93
N ASP A 186 31.62 31.87 -19.21
CA ASP A 186 30.60 31.58 -20.22
C ASP A 186 29.88 30.25 -19.93
N VAL A 187 30.64 29.19 -19.62
CA VAL A 187 30.07 27.90 -19.21
C VAL A 187 29.24 28.05 -17.93
N ARG A 188 29.69 28.86 -16.98
CA ARG A 188 28.96 29.11 -15.74
C ARG A 188 27.63 29.79 -16.00
N LYS A 189 27.62 30.85 -16.82
CA LYS A 189 26.39 31.55 -17.21
C LYS A 189 25.42 30.63 -17.94
N GLU A 190 25.92 29.75 -18.80
CA GLU A 190 25.09 28.78 -19.51
C GLU A 190 24.46 27.74 -18.55
N ILE A 191 25.24 27.22 -17.60
CA ILE A 191 24.74 26.33 -16.54
C ILE A 191 23.70 27.04 -15.68
N ASP A 192 23.98 28.27 -15.23
CA ASP A 192 23.06 29.04 -14.38
C ASP A 192 21.74 29.38 -15.11
N LEU A 193 21.77 29.48 -16.44
CA LEU A 193 20.57 29.67 -17.26
C LEU A 193 19.74 28.39 -17.40
N TYR A 194 20.38 27.24 -17.68
CA TYR A 194 19.66 26.00 -18.01
C TYR A 194 19.31 25.12 -16.81
N MET A 195 20.09 25.19 -15.72
CA MET A 195 19.88 24.32 -14.55
C MET A 195 18.52 24.54 -13.85
N PRO A 196 18.02 25.78 -13.69
CA PRO A 196 16.69 26.00 -13.10
C PRO A 196 15.56 25.40 -13.95
N GLU A 197 15.58 25.60 -15.28
CA GLU A 197 14.57 25.05 -16.19
C GLU A 197 14.58 23.52 -16.20
N LEU A 198 15.77 22.91 -16.20
CA LEU A 198 15.93 21.47 -16.14
C LEU A 198 15.43 20.90 -14.80
N ALA A 199 15.74 21.57 -13.69
CA ALA A 199 15.28 21.18 -12.36
C ALA A 199 13.74 21.25 -12.25
N ASP A 200 13.13 22.31 -12.77
CA ASP A 200 11.67 22.46 -12.80
C ASP A 200 10.99 21.40 -13.67
N LYS A 201 11.59 21.07 -14.81
CA LYS A 201 11.10 19.99 -15.68
C LYS A 201 11.17 18.63 -14.99
N ILE A 202 12.30 18.28 -14.38
CA ILE A 202 12.46 17.03 -13.62
C ILE A 202 11.43 16.96 -12.49
N LYS A 203 11.22 18.07 -11.77
CA LYS A 203 10.23 18.16 -10.68
C LYS A 203 8.80 17.98 -11.18
N ALA A 204 8.46 18.56 -12.34
CA ALA A 204 7.15 18.40 -12.96
C ALA A 204 6.90 16.95 -13.41
N ASP A 205 7.88 16.33 -14.07
CA ASP A 205 7.81 14.95 -14.55
C ASP A 205 7.67 13.97 -13.37
N PHE A 206 8.51 14.13 -12.33
CA PHE A 206 8.43 13.31 -11.12
C PHE A 206 7.07 13.45 -10.41
N LYS A 207 6.54 14.68 -10.32
CA LYS A 207 5.22 14.94 -9.73
C LYS A 207 4.10 14.28 -10.54
N ALA A 208 4.17 14.33 -11.87
CA ALA A 208 3.19 13.70 -12.75
C ALA A 208 3.21 12.16 -12.64
N GLU A 209 4.41 11.58 -12.55
CA GLU A 209 4.60 10.14 -12.36
C GLU A 209 4.06 9.68 -10.99
N MET A 210 4.40 10.39 -9.92
CA MET A 210 3.90 10.09 -8.58
C MET A 210 2.36 10.17 -8.49
N ILE A 211 1.75 11.19 -9.10
CA ILE A 211 0.29 11.33 -9.14
C ILE A 211 -0.34 10.17 -9.91
N SER A 212 0.25 9.79 -11.06
CA SER A 212 -0.24 8.69 -11.87
C SER A 212 -0.18 7.35 -11.13
N GLU A 213 0.90 7.11 -10.39
CA GLU A 213 1.11 5.90 -9.62
C GLU A 213 0.17 5.82 -8.41
N LEU A 214 0.01 6.92 -7.66
CA LEU A 214 -0.97 7.01 -6.57
C LEU A 214 -2.40 6.79 -7.06
N GLN A 215 -2.77 7.35 -8.21
CA GLN A 215 -4.08 7.13 -8.81
C GLN A 215 -4.27 5.67 -9.25
N ARG A 216 -3.21 5.03 -9.78
CA ARG A 216 -3.22 3.61 -10.16
C ARG A 216 -3.44 2.71 -8.96
N GLU A 217 -2.68 2.92 -7.87
CA GLU A 217 -2.85 2.19 -6.62
C GLU A 217 -4.23 2.43 -6.00
N HIS A 218 -4.71 3.67 -6.00
CA HIS A 218 -6.04 3.99 -5.48
C HIS A 218 -7.15 3.26 -6.24
N ARG A 219 -7.10 3.26 -7.58
CA ARG A 219 -8.05 2.49 -8.42
C ARG A 219 -7.96 0.99 -8.14
N GLN A 220 -6.75 0.44 -8.04
CA GLN A 220 -6.55 -0.98 -7.78
C GLN A 220 -7.06 -1.38 -6.38
N ASN A 221 -6.82 -0.56 -5.36
CA ASN A 221 -7.35 -0.76 -4.02
C ASN A 221 -8.88 -0.68 -4.01
N HIS A 222 -9.47 0.30 -4.71
CA HIS A 222 -10.92 0.40 -4.84
C HIS A 222 -11.52 -0.83 -5.52
N GLN A 223 -10.93 -1.31 -6.62
CA GLN A 223 -11.36 -2.52 -7.32
C GLN A 223 -11.25 -3.76 -6.42
N ASN A 224 -10.13 -3.92 -5.69
CA ASN A 224 -9.94 -5.03 -4.77
C ASN A 224 -10.94 -4.98 -3.61
N GLN A 225 -11.20 -3.80 -3.05
CA GLN A 225 -12.16 -3.61 -1.96
C GLN A 225 -13.58 -3.89 -2.45
N PHE A 226 -13.96 -3.41 -3.64
CA PHE A 226 -15.24 -3.75 -4.26
C PHE A 226 -15.37 -5.24 -4.52
N ALA A 227 -14.35 -5.90 -5.07
CA ALA A 227 -14.37 -7.33 -5.32
C ALA A 227 -14.51 -8.16 -4.04
N VAL A 228 -13.83 -7.76 -2.95
CA VAL A 228 -13.93 -8.43 -1.64
C VAL A 228 -15.29 -8.19 -0.98
N GLN A 229 -15.79 -6.95 -0.98
CA GLN A 229 -17.10 -6.62 -0.41
C GLN A 229 -18.24 -7.24 -1.21
N PHE A 230 -18.13 -7.25 -2.54
CA PHE A 230 -19.12 -7.86 -3.41
C PHE A 230 -19.12 -9.37 -3.23
N LYS A 231 -17.97 -10.06 -3.26
CA LYS A 231 -17.91 -11.52 -3.04
C LYS A 231 -18.40 -11.91 -1.65
N SER A 232 -17.88 -11.28 -0.60
CA SER A 232 -18.29 -11.64 0.78
C SER A 232 -19.75 -11.28 1.06
N GLY A 233 -20.23 -10.11 0.62
CA GLY A 233 -21.60 -9.67 0.83
C GLY A 233 -22.62 -10.48 0.00
N THR A 234 -22.33 -10.76 -1.27
CA THR A 234 -23.24 -11.54 -2.11
C THR A 234 -23.23 -13.02 -1.74
N GLU A 235 -22.08 -13.63 -1.45
CA GLU A 235 -22.01 -15.02 -1.00
C GLU A 235 -22.67 -15.21 0.37
N GLN A 236 -22.45 -14.28 1.31
CA GLN A 236 -23.08 -14.36 2.63
C GLN A 236 -24.59 -14.16 2.54
N LYS A 237 -25.07 -13.23 1.72
CA LYS A 237 -26.50 -13.00 1.48
C LYS A 237 -27.15 -14.17 0.73
N LEU A 238 -26.47 -14.76 -0.25
CA LEU A 238 -26.93 -15.98 -0.93
C LEU A 238 -27.00 -17.16 0.04
N ARG A 239 -25.97 -17.37 0.87
CA ARG A 239 -25.99 -18.41 1.91
C ARG A 239 -27.11 -18.20 2.91
N SER A 240 -27.33 -16.98 3.39
CA SER A 240 -28.44 -16.71 4.33
C SER A 240 -29.80 -16.94 3.70
N ILE A 241 -29.98 -16.60 2.41
CA ILE A 241 -31.24 -16.87 1.70
C ILE A 241 -31.43 -18.38 1.56
N ILE A 242 -30.40 -19.11 1.14
CA ILE A 242 -30.44 -20.58 1.00
C ILE A 242 -30.75 -21.24 2.34
N ASP A 243 -30.06 -20.86 3.42
CA ASP A 243 -30.27 -21.44 4.75
C ASP A 243 -31.68 -21.15 5.29
N GLU A 244 -32.19 -19.93 5.08
CA GLU A 244 -33.54 -19.56 5.54
C GLU A 244 -34.62 -20.28 4.72
N SER A 245 -34.46 -20.37 3.40
CA SER A 245 -35.34 -21.17 2.54
C SER A 245 -35.31 -22.66 2.92
N TRP A 246 -34.14 -23.22 3.25
CA TRP A 246 -34.03 -24.60 3.73
C TRP A 246 -34.69 -24.82 5.08
N LYS A 247 -34.56 -23.87 6.02
CA LYS A 247 -35.25 -23.95 7.32
C LYS A 247 -36.76 -23.88 7.16
N GLU A 248 -37.24 -22.96 6.33
CA GLU A 248 -38.67 -22.82 6.06
C GLU A 248 -39.23 -24.07 5.37
N PHE A 249 -38.51 -24.59 4.37
CA PHE A 249 -38.85 -25.86 3.73
C PHE A 249 -38.89 -27.01 4.74
N ALA A 250 -37.86 -27.18 5.56
CA ALA A 250 -37.79 -28.23 6.57
C ALA A 250 -38.90 -28.11 7.63
N ALA A 251 -39.25 -26.89 8.03
CA ALA A 251 -40.35 -26.63 8.97
C ALA A 251 -41.70 -27.00 8.37
N ARG A 252 -41.99 -26.58 7.13
CA ARG A 252 -43.22 -26.95 6.41
C ARG A 252 -43.31 -28.46 6.21
N PHE A 253 -42.24 -29.06 5.69
CA PHE A 253 -42.17 -30.51 5.45
C PHE A 253 -42.39 -31.33 6.74
N LYS A 254 -41.86 -30.87 7.88
CA LYS A 254 -42.07 -31.51 9.18
C LYS A 254 -43.52 -31.39 9.66
N VAL A 255 -44.15 -30.24 9.48
CA VAL A 255 -45.57 -30.03 9.83
C VAL A 255 -46.47 -30.92 8.98
N ASP A 256 -46.25 -30.95 7.67
CA ASP A 256 -47.05 -31.73 6.72
C ASP A 256 -46.94 -33.23 7.00
N ILE A 257 -45.72 -33.77 7.18
CA ILE A 257 -45.52 -35.18 7.57
C ILE A 257 -46.19 -35.50 8.91
N THR A 258 -46.08 -34.61 9.89
CA THR A 258 -46.69 -34.86 11.21
C THR A 258 -48.23 -34.82 11.13
N ALA A 259 -48.79 -33.93 10.32
CA ALA A 259 -50.22 -33.84 10.09
C ALA A 259 -50.74 -35.07 9.33
N ASP A 260 -50.02 -35.56 8.32
CA ASP A 260 -50.37 -36.75 7.55
C ASP A 260 -50.26 -38.02 8.38
N LEU A 261 -49.21 -38.17 9.19
CA LEU A 261 -49.08 -39.28 10.12
C LEU A 261 -50.22 -39.30 11.15
N LYS A 262 -50.63 -38.13 11.68
CA LYS A 262 -51.77 -38.03 12.60
C LYS A 262 -53.11 -38.34 11.92
N ARG A 263 -53.33 -37.84 10.69
CA ARG A 263 -54.54 -38.14 9.91
C ARG A 263 -54.65 -39.64 9.62
N ASN A 264 -53.56 -40.27 9.18
CA ASN A 264 -53.52 -41.70 8.89
C ASN A 264 -53.70 -42.57 10.15
N HIS A 265 -53.19 -42.13 11.31
CA HIS A 265 -53.39 -42.82 12.58
C HIS A 265 -54.86 -42.78 13.06
N HIS A 266 -55.60 -41.71 12.80
CA HIS A 266 -57.02 -41.62 13.17
C HIS A 266 -57.91 -42.47 12.26
N VAL A 267 -57.61 -42.54 10.96
CA VAL A 267 -58.36 -43.38 10.00
C VAL A 267 -58.27 -44.87 10.34
N CYS A 268 -57.17 -45.34 10.93
CA CYS A 268 -57.06 -46.74 11.38
C CYS A 268 -57.86 -47.07 12.66
N SER A 269 -58.38 -46.07 13.39
CA SER A 269 -59.03 -46.27 14.69
C SER A 269 -60.55 -46.48 14.59
N ASP A 270 -61.18 -46.05 13.49
CA ASP A 270 -62.65 -46.03 13.29
C ASP A 270 -63.15 -47.08 12.28
N ALA A 271 -62.44 -48.21 12.15
CA ALA A 271 -62.68 -49.26 11.15
C ALA A 271 -63.90 -50.17 11.43
N ASN A 272 -65.08 -49.59 11.68
CA ASN A 272 -66.35 -50.34 11.78
C ASN A 272 -67.43 -49.90 10.76
N ASN A 273 -67.11 -49.02 9.79
CA ASN A 273 -68.00 -48.69 8.67
C ASN A 273 -67.20 -48.56 7.36
N HIS A 274 -66.99 -49.70 6.69
CA HIS A 274 -65.92 -49.88 5.71
C HIS A 274 -66.18 -49.30 4.30
N GLU A 275 -67.42 -49.03 3.88
CA GLU A 275 -67.70 -48.69 2.47
C GLU A 275 -67.73 -47.19 2.13
N GLY A 276 -67.89 -46.31 3.13
CA GLY A 276 -67.98 -44.85 2.90
C GLY A 276 -66.67 -44.07 3.12
N VAL A 277 -65.70 -44.67 3.83
CA VAL A 277 -64.44 -44.02 4.23
C VAL A 277 -63.44 -43.99 3.06
N ASP A 278 -63.41 -45.05 2.25
CA ASP A 278 -62.49 -45.17 1.12
C ASP A 278 -62.73 -44.10 0.05
N HIS A 279 -63.99 -43.74 -0.23
CA HIS A 279 -64.29 -42.72 -1.24
C HIS A 279 -63.80 -41.33 -0.83
N LYS A 280 -64.08 -40.90 0.42
CA LYS A 280 -63.64 -39.60 0.94
C LYS A 280 -62.13 -39.52 1.16
N MET A 281 -61.47 -40.64 1.39
CA MET A 281 -60.00 -40.71 1.45
C MET A 281 -59.40 -40.56 0.06
N MET A 282 -59.94 -41.28 -0.94
CA MET A 282 -59.48 -41.19 -2.32
C MET A 282 -59.72 -39.81 -2.95
N GLU A 283 -60.81 -39.14 -2.61
CA GLU A 283 -61.08 -37.77 -3.06
C GLU A 283 -60.07 -36.76 -2.49
N ARG A 284 -59.76 -36.86 -1.19
CA ARG A 284 -58.72 -36.02 -0.56
C ARG A 284 -57.32 -36.28 -1.13
N LEU A 285 -56.96 -37.54 -1.35
CA LEU A 285 -55.68 -37.87 -2.01
C LEU A 285 -55.60 -37.32 -3.43
N ARG A 286 -56.71 -37.25 -4.16
CA ARG A 286 -56.76 -36.60 -5.47
C ARG A 286 -56.54 -35.10 -5.35
N GLU A 287 -57.21 -34.43 -4.40
CA GLU A 287 -57.02 -33.00 -4.15
C GLU A 287 -55.57 -32.67 -3.77
N ASP A 288 -54.99 -33.41 -2.83
CA ASP A 288 -53.60 -33.25 -2.38
C ASP A 288 -52.61 -33.47 -3.53
N ASN A 289 -52.82 -34.49 -4.37
CA ASN A 289 -52.02 -34.69 -5.58
C ASN A 289 -52.14 -33.50 -6.54
N THR A 290 -53.35 -32.96 -6.77
CA THR A 290 -53.50 -31.78 -7.63
C THR A 290 -52.83 -30.54 -7.05
N GLU A 291 -52.79 -30.38 -5.72
CA GLU A 291 -52.06 -29.28 -5.09
C GLU A 291 -50.54 -29.45 -5.23
N PHE A 292 -50.05 -30.69 -5.07
CA PHE A 292 -48.66 -31.04 -5.27
C PHE A 292 -48.21 -30.76 -6.71
N ASP A 293 -48.99 -31.17 -7.71
CA ASP A 293 -48.72 -30.90 -9.12
C ASP A 293 -48.62 -29.39 -9.38
N ARG A 294 -49.54 -28.58 -8.85
CA ARG A 294 -49.47 -27.10 -8.95
C ARG A 294 -48.24 -26.51 -8.27
N LYS A 295 -47.75 -27.12 -7.18
CA LYS A 295 -46.49 -26.69 -6.51
C LYS A 295 -45.30 -27.01 -7.39
N VAL A 296 -45.26 -28.21 -7.98
CA VAL A 296 -44.21 -28.63 -8.92
C VAL A 296 -44.14 -27.69 -10.12
N GLU A 297 -45.28 -27.38 -10.75
CA GLU A 297 -45.33 -26.44 -11.88
C GLU A 297 -44.78 -25.04 -11.53
N ARG A 298 -45.07 -24.53 -10.33
CA ARG A 298 -44.50 -23.24 -9.87
C ARG A 298 -42.99 -23.32 -9.67
N PHE A 299 -42.50 -24.41 -9.08
CA PHE A 299 -41.05 -24.60 -8.91
C PHE A 299 -40.33 -24.74 -10.24
N GLU A 300 -40.91 -25.45 -11.20
CA GLU A 300 -40.36 -25.56 -12.55
C GLU A 300 -40.29 -24.18 -13.21
N LYS A 301 -41.36 -23.38 -13.11
CA LYS A 301 -41.37 -22.01 -13.63
C LYS A 301 -40.29 -21.15 -12.97
N ASP A 302 -40.20 -21.13 -11.64
CA ASP A 302 -39.20 -20.34 -10.92
C ASP A 302 -37.76 -20.75 -11.29
N ASN A 303 -37.52 -22.06 -11.49
CA ASN A 303 -36.24 -22.55 -11.95
C ASN A 303 -35.92 -22.07 -13.38
N THR A 304 -36.88 -22.12 -14.31
CA THR A 304 -36.67 -21.59 -15.67
C THR A 304 -36.35 -20.09 -15.67
N GLU A 305 -37.00 -19.29 -14.81
CA GLU A 305 -36.71 -17.85 -14.67
C GLU A 305 -35.30 -17.60 -14.11
N ARG A 306 -34.85 -18.45 -13.18
CA ARG A 306 -33.48 -18.41 -12.63
C ARG A 306 -32.44 -18.78 -13.68
N ASP A 307 -32.68 -19.82 -14.47
CA ASP A 307 -31.77 -20.26 -15.53
C ASP A 307 -31.61 -19.16 -16.59
N GLN A 308 -32.71 -18.53 -17.02
CA GLN A 308 -32.67 -17.37 -17.90
C GLN A 308 -31.90 -16.19 -17.30
N LYS A 309 -31.96 -15.98 -15.98
CA LYS A 309 -31.19 -14.94 -15.31
C LYS A 309 -29.70 -15.27 -15.28
N VAL A 310 -29.33 -16.52 -15.06
CA VAL A 310 -27.94 -16.98 -15.12
C VAL A 310 -27.38 -16.78 -16.52
N GLU A 311 -28.11 -17.18 -17.55
CA GLU A 311 -27.70 -17.00 -18.95
C GLU A 311 -27.44 -15.52 -19.31
N ARG A 312 -28.31 -14.60 -18.84
CA ARG A 312 -28.07 -13.15 -19.01
C ARG A 312 -26.78 -12.69 -18.33
N LEU A 313 -26.53 -13.12 -17.10
CA LEU A 313 -25.32 -12.75 -16.36
C LEU A 313 -24.04 -13.32 -17.00
N GLU A 314 -24.10 -14.53 -17.54
CA GLU A 314 -22.98 -15.13 -18.27
C GLU A 314 -22.66 -14.35 -19.54
N LYS A 315 -23.69 -13.88 -20.25
CA LYS A 315 -23.53 -13.02 -21.42
C LYS A 315 -22.89 -11.67 -21.05
N ASP A 316 -23.40 -10.98 -20.04
CA ASP A 316 -22.83 -9.69 -19.58
C ASP A 316 -21.37 -9.85 -19.16
N HIS A 317 -21.04 -10.96 -18.48
CA HIS A 317 -19.66 -11.27 -18.08
C HIS A 317 -18.75 -11.57 -19.28
N ALA A 318 -19.26 -12.24 -20.32
CA ALA A 318 -18.52 -12.46 -21.56
C ALA A 318 -18.24 -11.14 -22.30
N GLU A 319 -19.22 -10.23 -22.37
CA GLU A 319 -19.06 -8.90 -22.95
C GLU A 319 -18.00 -8.07 -22.22
N LEU A 320 -18.05 -8.04 -20.87
CA LEU A 320 -17.06 -7.34 -20.06
C LEU A 320 -15.64 -7.88 -20.23
N ASN A 321 -15.49 -9.21 -20.33
CA ASN A 321 -14.18 -9.82 -20.58
C ASN A 321 -13.64 -9.45 -21.96
N HIS A 322 -14.52 -9.37 -22.96
CA HIS A 322 -14.13 -8.94 -24.31
C HIS A 322 -13.66 -7.47 -24.30
N GLU A 323 -14.37 -6.58 -23.61
CA GLU A 323 -13.93 -5.19 -23.44
C GLU A 323 -12.57 -5.08 -22.74
N MET A 324 -12.34 -5.89 -21.70
CA MET A 324 -11.03 -5.96 -21.05
C MET A 324 -9.92 -6.42 -22.00
N GLU A 325 -10.18 -7.41 -22.84
CA GLU A 325 -9.21 -7.89 -23.84
C GLU A 325 -8.89 -6.80 -24.86
N GLN A 326 -9.89 -6.06 -25.34
CA GLN A 326 -9.68 -4.90 -26.22
C GLN A 326 -8.83 -3.80 -25.57
N LEU A 327 -9.03 -3.55 -24.27
CA LEU A 327 -8.21 -2.60 -23.52
C LEU A 327 -6.76 -3.08 -23.33
N GLN A 328 -6.54 -4.38 -23.14
CA GLN A 328 -5.19 -4.95 -23.10
C GLN A 328 -4.49 -4.89 -24.45
N ASP A 329 -5.24 -5.05 -25.53
CA ASP A 329 -4.75 -4.92 -26.90
C ASP A 329 -4.70 -3.49 -27.41
N ASN A 330 -5.02 -2.51 -26.57
CA ASN A 330 -4.89 -1.11 -26.89
C ASN A 330 -3.43 -0.79 -27.24
N LYS A 331 -3.18 -0.70 -28.54
CA LYS A 331 -1.87 -0.44 -29.15
C LYS A 331 -1.23 0.82 -28.59
N THR A 332 -2.04 1.82 -28.25
CA THR A 332 -1.58 3.07 -27.63
C THR A 332 -0.99 2.80 -26.26
N LEU A 333 -1.63 1.98 -25.42
CA LEU A 333 -1.10 1.59 -24.10
C LEU A 333 0.22 0.82 -24.24
N LYS A 334 0.30 -0.12 -25.18
CA LYS A 334 1.55 -0.85 -25.46
C LYS A 334 2.67 0.11 -25.89
N ILE A 335 2.39 1.09 -26.75
CA ILE A 335 3.35 2.12 -27.17
C ILE A 335 3.82 2.97 -25.97
N TRP A 336 2.90 3.36 -25.08
CA TRP A 336 3.24 4.12 -23.87
C TRP A 336 4.14 3.34 -22.92
N ILE A 337 3.84 2.06 -22.69
CA ILE A 337 4.68 1.17 -21.87
C ILE A 337 6.09 1.05 -22.47
N GLU A 338 6.20 0.88 -23.78
CA GLU A 338 7.49 0.76 -24.46
C GLU A 338 8.28 2.08 -24.43
N ARG A 339 7.59 3.22 -24.45
CA ARG A 339 8.21 4.55 -24.29
C ARG A 339 8.73 4.74 -22.86
N LEU A 340 7.96 4.36 -21.85
CA LEU A 340 8.38 4.45 -20.45
C LEU A 340 9.64 3.60 -20.18
N LYS A 341 9.67 2.35 -20.67
CA LYS A 341 10.86 1.50 -20.54
C LYS A 341 12.12 2.11 -21.18
N ARG A 342 11.98 2.79 -22.33
CA ARG A 342 13.10 3.50 -22.97
C ARG A 342 13.59 4.67 -22.12
N LEU A 343 12.67 5.45 -21.56
CA LEU A 343 13.02 6.56 -20.67
C LEU A 343 13.70 6.07 -19.39
N GLU A 344 13.27 4.95 -18.81
CA GLU A 344 13.94 4.34 -17.66
C GLU A 344 15.39 3.91 -17.99
N GLN A 345 15.61 3.30 -19.16
CA GLN A 345 16.95 2.94 -19.63
C GLN A 345 17.84 4.16 -19.86
N GLU A 346 17.30 5.22 -20.47
CA GLU A 346 18.04 6.47 -20.65
C GLU A 346 18.39 7.13 -19.31
N ASN A 347 17.46 7.14 -18.36
CA ASN A 347 17.68 7.70 -17.03
C ASN A 347 18.76 6.92 -16.25
N THR A 348 18.75 5.59 -16.31
CA THR A 348 19.83 4.79 -15.70
C THR A 348 21.20 5.05 -16.34
N LYS A 349 21.26 5.25 -17.66
CA LYS A 349 22.50 5.62 -18.36
C LYS A 349 23.01 7.00 -17.91
N LEU A 350 22.11 7.99 -17.84
CA LEU A 350 22.44 9.34 -17.37
C LEU A 350 22.95 9.31 -15.93
N LYS A 351 22.32 8.51 -15.06
CA LYS A 351 22.76 8.35 -13.67
C LYS A 351 24.20 7.84 -13.57
N VAL A 352 24.56 6.82 -14.35
CA VAL A 352 25.93 6.30 -14.41
C VAL A 352 26.92 7.36 -14.91
N GLN A 353 26.53 8.16 -15.91
CA GLN A 353 27.37 9.25 -16.42
C GLN A 353 27.60 10.34 -15.37
N VAL A 354 26.56 10.72 -14.62
CA VAL A 354 26.66 11.69 -13.51
C VAL A 354 27.55 11.16 -12.39
N GLU A 355 27.41 9.89 -12.01
CA GLU A 355 28.27 9.25 -11.01
C GLU A 355 29.75 9.22 -11.46
N ALA A 356 30.01 8.95 -12.74
CA ALA A 356 31.36 9.00 -13.30
C ALA A 356 31.94 10.43 -13.30
N LEU A 357 31.15 11.44 -13.66
CA LEU A 357 31.56 12.85 -13.59
C LEU A 357 31.87 13.28 -12.16
N HIS A 358 31.04 12.89 -11.18
CA HIS A 358 31.31 13.13 -9.77
C HIS A 358 32.62 12.50 -9.31
N ALA A 359 32.93 11.28 -9.76
CA ALA A 359 34.20 10.62 -9.44
C ALA A 359 35.41 11.37 -10.02
N LEU A 360 35.31 11.86 -11.26
CA LEU A 360 36.38 12.68 -11.87
C LEU A 360 36.60 14.00 -11.15
N VAL A 361 35.52 14.68 -10.73
CA VAL A 361 35.59 15.92 -9.94
C VAL A 361 36.17 15.68 -8.54
N ALA A 362 35.89 14.53 -7.92
CA ALA A 362 36.50 14.15 -6.65
C ALA A 362 38.01 13.92 -6.81
N ALA A 363 38.42 13.17 -7.84
CA ALA A 363 39.83 12.89 -8.11
C ALA A 363 40.65 14.16 -8.45
N SER A 364 40.06 15.14 -9.16
CA SER A 364 40.77 16.39 -9.48
C SER A 364 41.03 17.24 -8.24
N ARG A 365 40.16 17.19 -7.22
CA ARG A 365 40.38 17.89 -5.94
C ARG A 365 41.52 17.31 -5.11
N GLU A 366 41.80 16.01 -5.25
CA GLU A 366 42.91 15.35 -4.54
C GLU A 366 44.28 15.65 -5.17
N HIS A 367 44.30 16.09 -6.43
CA HIS A 367 45.52 16.33 -7.21
C HIS A 367 45.91 17.80 -7.36
N ASP A 368 45.24 18.73 -6.68
CA ASP A 368 45.61 20.15 -6.68
C ASP A 368 46.33 20.53 -5.37
N PRO A 369 47.66 20.32 -5.26
CA PRO A 369 48.43 20.59 -4.03
C PRO A 369 48.54 22.08 -3.69
N PHE A 370 47.97 22.98 -4.51
CA PHE A 370 48.05 24.43 -4.33
C PHE A 370 46.87 25.05 -3.56
N ILE A 371 45.90 24.24 -3.10
CA ILE A 371 44.75 24.70 -2.27
C ILE A 371 44.81 24.12 -0.84
N ALA A 372 46.02 23.83 -0.34
CA ALA A 372 46.24 23.45 1.07
C ALA A 372 46.82 24.62 1.87
#